data_AF-A0A6G6Y5S8-F1
#
_entry.id   AF-A0A6G6Y5S8-F1
#
_cell.length_a   1.000
_cell.length_b   1.000
_cell.length_c   1.000
_cell.angle_alpha   90.00
_cell.angle_beta   90.00
_cell.angle_gamma   90.00
#
_symmetry.space_group_name_H-M   'P 1'
#
loop_
_entity.id
_entity.type
_entity.pdbx_description
1 polymer ?
#
loop_
_entity_poly.entity_id
_entity_poly.type
_entity_poly.pdbx_seq_one_letter_code
_entity_poly.pdbx_strand_id
1 'polypeptide(L)' 'MTPNPGHLPAEAIGRRVRVRLANGRIGRSDAGASSPPGWAADGRGGCRWTRTGSDFDIAEYEVIK' A
#
# COMPACT_ATOMS: atom_id res chain seq x y z
N MET A 1 -9.65 5.82 -3.46
CA MET A 1 -8.87 4.72 -2.88
C MET A 1 -9.87 3.72 -2.30
N THR A 2 -9.57 2.43 -2.37
CA THR A 2 -10.40 1.34 -1.84
C THR A 2 -10.01 1.07 -0.39
N PRO A 3 -10.97 0.84 0.54
CA PRO A 3 -10.65 0.47 1.91
C PRO A 3 -9.83 -0.82 1.99
N ASN A 4 -8.87 -0.87 2.91
CA ASN A 4 -8.10 -2.08 3.16
C ASN A 4 -8.99 -3.18 3.79
N PRO A 5 -9.17 -4.35 3.13
CA PRO A 5 -10.01 -5.42 3.64
C PRO A 5 -9.37 -6.22 4.78
N GLY A 6 -8.13 -5.89 5.17
CA GLY A 6 -7.36 -6.58 6.22
C GLY A 6 -6.54 -7.77 5.71
N HIS A 7 -6.51 -8.00 4.41
CA HIS A 7 -5.72 -9.02 3.71
C HIS A 7 -5.30 -8.48 2.33
N LEU A 8 -4.34 -9.13 1.67
CA LEU A 8 -3.88 -8.76 0.32
C LEU A 8 -5.04 -8.94 -0.68
N PRO A 9 -5.53 -7.86 -1.32
CA PRO A 9 -6.59 -7.93 -2.34
C PRO A 9 -6.08 -8.61 -3.61
N ALA A 10 -6.94 -9.40 -4.27
CA ALA A 10 -6.56 -10.17 -5.45
C ALA A 10 -6.08 -9.27 -6.61
N GLU A 11 -6.70 -8.10 -6.77
CA GLU A 11 -6.39 -7.09 -7.78
C GLU A 11 -5.03 -6.41 -7.57
N ALA A 12 -4.43 -6.55 -6.39
CA ALA A 12 -3.17 -5.94 -6.01
C ALA A 12 -1.97 -6.91 -6.13
N ILE A 13 -2.21 -8.22 -6.25
CA ILE A 13 -1.15 -9.25 -6.35
C ILE A 13 -0.21 -8.93 -7.51
N GLY A 14 1.10 -8.93 -7.25
CA GLY A 14 2.17 -8.62 -8.21
C GLY A 14 2.23 -7.17 -8.65
N ARG A 15 1.48 -6.25 -8.03
CA ARG A 15 1.36 -4.85 -8.45
C ARG A 15 1.91 -3.90 -7.40
N ARG A 16 1.93 -2.62 -7.75
CA ARG A 16 2.28 -1.53 -6.82
C ARG A 16 1.02 -0.77 -6.43
N VAL A 17 1.00 -0.29 -5.19
CA VAL A 17 -0.13 0.43 -4.63
C VAL A 17 0.30 1.77 -4.05
N ARG A 18 -0.55 2.78 -4.19
CA ARG A 18 -0.51 3.97 -3.34
C ARG A 18 -1.34 3.67 -2.11
N VAL A 19 -0.84 3.98 -0.92
CA VAL A 19 -1.53 3.72 0.34
C VAL A 19 -1.81 5.02 1.08
N ARG A 20 -2.97 5.08 1.73
CA ARG A 20 -3.26 6.02 2.82
C ARG A 20 -3.21 5.25 4.13
N LEU A 21 -2.43 5.72 5.07
CA LEU A 21 -2.28 5.11 6.39
C LEU A 21 -3.39 5.59 7.34
N ALA A 22 -3.62 4.85 8.42
CA ALA A 22 -4.61 5.18 9.45
C ALA A 22 -4.41 6.59 10.06
N ASN A 23 -3.15 7.03 10.20
CA ASN A 23 -2.82 8.40 10.63
C ASN A 23 -3.03 9.49 9.56
N GLY A 24 -3.65 9.17 8.43
CA GLY A 24 -3.96 10.10 7.34
C GLY A 24 -2.78 10.40 6.41
N ARG A 25 -1.56 9.94 6.72
CA ARG A 25 -0.41 10.13 5.83
C ARG A 25 -0.57 9.28 4.57
N ILE A 26 -0.24 9.87 3.43
CA ILE A 26 -0.09 9.11 2.18
C ILE A 26 1.30 8.49 2.18
N GLY A 27 1.39 7.19 1.93
CA GLY A 27 2.65 6.50 1.70
C GLY A 27 3.34 7.11 0.48
N ARG A 28 4.31 8.01 0.73
CA ARG A 28 5.15 8.57 -0.32
C ARG A 28 6.19 7.52 -0.66
N SER A 29 6.07 6.94 -1.84
CA SER A 29 7.22 6.49 -2.59
C SER A 29 7.65 7.68 -3.44
N ASP A 30 8.78 8.30 -3.12
CA ASP A 30 9.32 9.36 -3.97
C ASP A 30 9.57 8.76 -5.36
N ALA A 31 8.90 9.31 -6.37
CA ALA A 31 9.08 8.91 -7.76
C ALA A 31 10.42 9.47 -8.24
N GLY A 32 11.51 8.77 -7.92
CA GLY A 32 12.84 9.02 -8.47
C GLY A 32 13.11 8.08 -9.64
N ALA A 33 14.07 8.42 -10.50
CA ALA A 33 14.49 7.58 -11.64
C ALA A 33 14.85 6.13 -11.25
N SER A 34 15.21 5.90 -9.99
CA SER A 34 15.62 4.60 -9.44
C SER A 34 14.52 3.84 -8.68
N SER A 35 13.34 4.44 -8.47
CA SER A 35 12.28 3.85 -7.63
C SER A 35 10.92 3.95 -8.31
N PRO A 36 10.29 2.82 -8.69
CA PRO A 36 8.95 2.84 -9.26
C PRO A 36 7.93 3.44 -8.27
N PRO A 37 6.94 4.21 -8.75
CA PRO A 37 5.92 4.78 -7.90
C PRO A 37 5.10 3.69 -7.20
N GLY A 38 4.61 4.01 -6.00
CA GLY A 38 3.91 3.11 -5.11
C GLY A 38 4.80 2.24 -4.25
N TRP A 39 4.17 1.48 -3.37
CA TRP A 39 4.75 0.40 -2.60
C TRP A 39 4.43 -0.93 -3.29
N ALA A 40 5.31 -1.93 -3.19
CA ALA A 40 4.97 -3.27 -3.63
C ALA A 40 3.80 -3.78 -2.79
N ALA A 41 2.74 -4.28 -3.43
CA ALA A 41 1.59 -4.82 -2.72
C ALA A 41 1.93 -6.12 -1.98
N ASP A 42 2.85 -6.91 -2.52
CA ASP A 42 3.21 -8.23 -2.01
C ASP A 42 4.73 -8.48 -2.07
N GLY A 43 5.11 -9.71 -1.74
CA GLY A 43 6.51 -10.14 -1.79
C GLY A 43 7.37 -9.64 -0.64
N ARG A 44 8.68 -9.89 -0.76
CA ARG A 44 9.67 -9.52 0.27
C ARG A 44 9.83 -7.99 0.28
N GLY A 45 9.41 -7.35 1.38
CA GLY A 45 9.40 -5.89 1.51
C GLY A 45 8.12 -5.21 0.99
N GLY A 46 7.09 -6.00 0.66
CA GLY A 46 5.77 -5.48 0.30
C GLY A 46 4.94 -4.99 1.49
N CYS A 47 3.77 -4.46 1.17
CA CYS A 47 2.78 -3.97 2.11
C CYS A 47 2.34 -5.04 3.13
N ARG A 48 2.22 -4.63 4.40
CA ARG A 48 1.45 -5.37 5.40
C ARG A 48 -0.01 -4.95 5.32
N TRP A 49 -0.89 -5.88 4.98
CA TRP A 49 -2.33 -5.64 4.81
C TRP A 49 -3.14 -5.86 6.08
N THR A 50 -2.64 -6.66 7.02
CA THR A 50 -3.32 -6.93 8.28
C THR A 50 -3.51 -5.65 9.07
N ARG A 51 -4.73 -5.41 9.55
CA ARG A 51 -5.06 -4.29 10.44
C ARG A 51 -4.73 -4.70 11.87
N THR A 52 -3.85 -3.94 12.50
CA THR A 52 -3.34 -4.17 13.86
C THR A 52 -3.80 -3.12 14.87
N GLY A 53 -4.45 -2.06 14.39
CA GLY A 53 -4.76 -0.87 15.19
C GLY A 53 -3.61 0.14 15.22
N SER A 54 -2.56 -0.07 14.42
CA SER A 54 -1.44 0.85 14.31
C SER A 54 -1.79 2.05 13.44
N ASP A 55 -1.28 3.22 13.81
CA ASP A 55 -1.28 4.43 12.98
C ASP A 55 -0.69 4.24 11.58
N PHE A 56 0.17 3.24 11.41
CA PHE A 56 0.82 2.88 10.14
C PHE A 56 0.12 1.73 9.40
N ASP A 57 -1.03 1.28 9.88
CA ASP A 57 -1.87 0.36 9.10
C ASP A 57 -2.36 1.05 7.83
N ILE A 58 -2.44 0.28 6.75
CA ILE A 58 -3.07 0.74 5.52
C ILE A 58 -4.57 0.90 5.80
N ALA A 59 -5.08 2.12 5.68
CA ALA A 59 -6.50 2.42 5.77
C ALA A 59 -7.18 2.26 4.40
N GLU A 60 -6.55 2.81 3.37
CA GLU A 60 -7.03 2.73 1.99
C GLU A 60 -5.86 2.54 1.03
N TYR A 61 -6.14 1.95 -0.12
CA TYR A 61 -5.15 1.69 -1.15
C TYR A 61 -5.69 2.00 -2.55
N GLU A 62 -4.80 2.15 -3.51
CA GLU A 62 -5.12 2.29 -4.92
C GLU A 62 -4.04 1.57 -5.72
N VAL A 63 -4.43 0.66 -6.60
CA VAL A 63 -3.48 -0.05 -7.45
C VAL A 63 -2.99 0.87 -8.57
N ILE A 64 -1.68 1.03 -8.68
CA ILE A 64 -1.03 1.84 -9.70
C ILE A 64 -0.89 0.98 -10.97
N LYS A 65 -1.14 1.59 -12.13
CA LYS A 65 -0.94 0.95 -13.45
C LYS A 65 0.54 0.78 -13.76
#